data_AF-A0A849E4C2-F1
#
_entry.id   AF-A0A849E4C2-F1
#
_cell.length_a   1.000
_cell.length_b   1.000
_cell.length_c   1.000
_cell.angle_alpha   90.00
_cell.angle_beta   90.00
_cell.angle_gamma   90.00
#
_symmetry.space_group_name_H-M   'P 1'
#
loop_
_entity.id
_entity.type
_entity.pdbx_description
1 polymer ?
#
loop_
_entity_poly.entity_id
_entity_poly.type
_entity_poly.pdbx_seq_one_letter_code
_entity_poly.pdbx_strand_id
1 'polypeptide(L)'
;PGVTIINATSAVATVNNANASSGTLAFEVSVNDGTVTATGSTSIAVTAPPPPPAPPPTNTGGGGGGSPTTWLLMLLFAASLVRHKHLRRQQK
;
A
#
# COMPACT_ATOMS: atom_id res chain seq x y z
N PRO A 1 19.67 15.30 7.07
CA PRO A 1 19.02 16.44 6.38
C PRO A 1 20.08 17.50 6.08
N GLY A 2 20.46 17.65 4.82
CA GLY A 2 21.33 18.75 4.40
C GLY A 2 20.47 19.95 4.00
N VAL A 3 20.87 21.15 4.44
CA VAL A 3 20.23 22.42 4.06
C VAL A 3 21.32 23.33 3.50
N THR A 4 21.05 23.99 2.38
CA THR A 4 21.94 25.02 1.84
C THR A 4 21.36 26.39 2.15
N ILE A 5 22.13 27.23 2.86
CA ILE A 5 21.76 28.61 3.12
C ILE A 5 22.52 29.51 2.14
N ILE A 6 21.78 30.25 1.33
CA ILE A 6 22.28 31.20 0.33
C ILE A 6 22.17 32.60 0.94
N ASN A 7 23.19 33.44 0.76
CA ASN A 7 23.25 34.81 1.31
C ASN A 7 23.14 34.87 2.85
N ALA A 8 23.75 33.92 3.56
CA ALA A 8 23.67 33.80 5.03
C ALA A 8 24.14 35.04 5.82
N THR A 9 24.95 35.91 5.20
CA THR A 9 25.47 37.16 5.79
C THR A 9 24.72 38.40 5.33
N SER A 10 23.69 38.25 4.49
CA SER A 10 22.83 39.34 4.05
C SER A 10 21.62 39.48 4.96
N ALA A 11 20.94 40.63 4.90
CA ALA A 11 19.69 40.85 5.64
C ALA A 11 18.59 39.84 5.27
N VAL A 12 18.66 39.26 4.07
CA VAL A 12 17.77 38.20 3.59
C VAL A 12 18.61 36.99 3.18
N ALA A 13 18.40 35.88 3.87
CA ALA A 13 18.98 34.58 3.52
C ALA A 13 17.90 33.66 2.91
N THR A 14 18.30 32.88 1.90
CA THR A 14 17.42 31.90 1.25
C THR A 14 17.84 30.50 1.64
N VAL A 15 16.88 29.72 2.13
CA VAL A 15 17.06 28.30 2.41
C VAL A 15 16.68 27.52 1.15
N ASN A 16 17.63 26.81 0.55
CA ASN A 16 17.38 25.92 -0.59
C ASN A 16 17.67 24.46 -0.24
N ASN A 17 17.01 23.56 -0.98
CA ASN A 17 17.26 22.13 -0.95
C ASN A 17 17.14 21.52 0.46
N ALA A 18 16.18 22.00 1.24
CA ALA A 18 15.86 21.43 2.53
C ALA A 18 15.28 20.02 2.32
N ASN A 19 16.16 19.02 2.32
CA ASN A 19 15.81 17.60 2.17
C ASN A 19 15.15 17.06 3.45
N ALA A 20 14.06 17.71 3.88
CA ALA A 20 13.18 17.22 4.93
C ALA A 20 11.98 16.57 4.26
N SER A 21 11.92 15.24 4.28
CA SER A 21 10.72 14.49 3.84
C SER A 21 9.50 14.82 4.72
N SER A 22 9.76 15.16 5.98
CA SER A 22 8.84 15.77 6.95
C SER A 22 9.64 16.21 8.18
N GLY A 23 9.06 17.06 9.04
CA GLY A 23 9.66 17.45 10.33
C GLY A 23 9.73 18.97 10.53
N THR A 24 10.50 19.42 11.52
CA THR A 24 10.70 20.85 11.80
C THR A 24 12.14 21.23 11.54
N LEU A 25 12.35 22.31 10.77
CA LEU A 25 13.64 22.94 10.57
C LEU A 25 13.72 24.18 11.47
N ALA A 26 14.75 24.27 12.30
CA ALA A 26 15.01 25.42 13.15
C ALA A 26 16.18 26.23 12.59
N PHE A 27 16.02 27.55 12.54
CA PHE A 27 17.04 28.48 12.07
C PHE A 27 17.30 29.53 13.14
N GLU A 28 18.57 29.89 13.31
CA GLU A 28 19.01 30.98 14.17
C GLU A 28 19.79 31.99 13.33
N VAL A 29 19.51 33.26 13.54
CA VAL A 29 20.22 34.39 12.94
C VAL A 29 20.92 35.14 14.07
N SER A 30 22.19 35.44 13.87
CA SER A 30 22.99 36.27 14.77
C SER A 30 23.44 37.52 14.04
N VAL A 31 23.22 38.69 14.66
CA VAL A 31 23.64 40.00 14.14
C VAL A 31 24.57 40.63 15.16
N ASN A 32 25.73 41.09 14.71
CA ASN A 32 26.71 41.78 15.55
C ASN A 32 27.12 43.10 14.90
N ASP A 33 27.14 44.18 15.68
CA ASP A 33 27.52 45.52 15.22
C ASP A 33 28.99 45.90 15.55
N GLY A 34 29.79 44.92 15.97
CA GLY A 34 31.14 45.10 16.50
C GLY A 34 31.20 45.23 18.02
N THR A 35 30.06 45.47 18.70
CA THR A 35 29.99 45.66 20.16
C THR A 35 28.92 44.81 20.83
N VAL A 36 27.75 44.72 20.23
CA VAL A 36 26.58 43.99 20.73
C VAL A 36 26.22 42.90 19.74
N THR A 37 25.89 41.72 20.26
CA THR A 37 25.32 40.61 19.48
C THR A 37 23.86 40.42 19.88
N ALA A 38 22.98 40.34 18.89
CA ALA A 38 21.59 39.94 19.05
C ALA A 38 21.33 38.65 18.26
N THR A 39 20.52 37.76 18.81
CA THR A 39 20.10 36.53 18.14
C THR A 39 18.58 36.46 18.00
N GLY A 40 18.12 35.79 16.95
CA GLY A 40 16.71 35.53 16.69
C GLY A 40 16.54 34.15 16.08
N SER A 41 15.44 33.47 16.42
CA SER A 41 15.16 32.12 15.94
C SER A 41 13.81 32.02 15.25
N THR A 42 13.71 31.07 14.33
CA THR A 42 12.46 30.73 13.63
C THR A 42 12.40 29.25 13.32
N SER A 43 11.20 28.71 13.17
CA SER A 43 10.97 27.32 12.83
C SER A 43 10.04 27.17 11.63
N ILE A 44 10.32 26.18 10.79
CA ILE A 44 9.53 25.86 9.60
C ILE A 44 9.09 24.40 9.72
N ALA A 45 7.77 24.18 9.75
CA ALA A 45 7.20 22.84 9.71
C ALA A 45 7.06 22.36 8.26
N VAL A 46 7.62 21.19 7.97
CA VAL A 46 7.56 20.50 6.67
C VAL A 46 6.67 19.28 6.81
N THR A 47 5.60 19.24 6.02
CA THR A 47 4.62 18.14 6.02
C THR A 47 4.90 17.17 4.89
N ALA A 48 4.84 15.86 5.17
CA ALA A 48 4.90 14.85 4.12
C ALA A 48 3.66 14.92 3.21
N PRO A 49 3.79 14.58 1.92
CA PRO A 49 2.63 14.40 1.06
C PRO A 49 1.76 13.23 1.55
N PRO A 50 0.45 13.24 1.24
CA PRO A 50 -0.43 12.13 1.60
C PRO A 50 0.00 10.82 0.89
N PRO A 51 -0.31 9.65 1.48
CA PRO A 51 -0.01 8.38 0.85
C PRO A 51 -0.82 8.20 -0.45
N PRO A 52 -0.33 7.41 -1.42
CA PRO A 52 -1.05 7.11 -2.63
C PRO A 52 -2.36 6.34 -2.36
N PRO A 53 -3.35 6.39 -3.27
CA PRO A 53 -4.58 5.61 -3.16
C PRO A 53 -4.33 4.11 -3.09
N ALA A 54 -5.22 3.39 -2.41
CA ALA A 54 -5.17 1.92 -2.34
C ALA A 54 -5.35 1.29 -3.73
N PRO A 55 -4.69 0.15 -4.01
CA PRO A 55 -4.89 -0.59 -5.25
C PRO A 55 -6.30 -1.20 -5.35
N PRO A 56 -6.81 -1.47 -6.57
CA PRO A 56 -8.10 -2.12 -6.76
C PRO A 56 -8.15 -3.54 -6.15
N PRO A 57 -9.33 -4.03 -5.74
CA PRO A 57 -9.49 -5.39 -5.26
C PRO A 57 -9.17 -6.41 -6.37
N THR A 58 -8.46 -7.49 -6.03
CA THR A 58 -8.23 -8.61 -6.95
C THR A 58 -9.44 -9.53 -6.96
N ASN A 59 -10.05 -9.72 -8.14
CA ASN A 59 -11.16 -10.66 -8.32
C ASN A 59 -10.65 -12.10 -8.34
N THR A 60 -10.16 -12.62 -7.21
CA THR A 60 -9.88 -14.06 -7.07
C THR A 60 -11.17 -14.78 -6.67
N GLY A 61 -12.12 -14.81 -7.60
CA GLY A 61 -13.35 -15.58 -7.46
C GLY A 61 -13.08 -17.06 -7.68
N GLY A 62 -12.96 -17.84 -6.60
CA GLY A 62 -12.86 -19.29 -6.64
C GLY A 62 -14.19 -19.93 -7.05
N GLY A 63 -14.32 -20.29 -8.33
CA GLY A 63 -15.47 -21.02 -8.86
C GLY A 63 -15.40 -22.52 -8.53
N GLY A 64 -16.06 -22.93 -7.45
CA GLY A 64 -16.32 -24.34 -7.13
C GLY A 64 -17.42 -24.91 -8.04
N GLY A 65 -17.05 -25.30 -9.26
CA GLY A 65 -17.97 -25.91 -10.24
C GLY A 65 -18.16 -27.40 -9.98
N GLY A 66 -19.30 -27.79 -9.41
CA GLY A 66 -19.79 -29.16 -9.45
C GLY A 66 -20.20 -29.52 -10.89
N SER A 67 -19.29 -30.14 -11.65
CA SER A 67 -19.55 -30.51 -13.04
C SER A 67 -20.77 -31.46 -13.16
N PRO A 68 -21.63 -31.29 -14.18
CA PRO A 68 -22.81 -32.14 -14.43
C PRO A 68 -22.47 -33.63 -14.64
N THR A 69 -21.19 -33.94 -14.85
CA THR A 69 -20.64 -35.29 -14.92
C THR A 69 -20.80 -36.07 -13.61
N THR A 70 -20.79 -35.42 -12.44
CA THR A 70 -20.93 -36.13 -11.16
C THR A 70 -22.32 -36.77 -11.02
N TRP A 71 -23.37 -36.04 -11.38
CA TRP A 71 -24.74 -36.55 -11.37
C TRP A 71 -24.97 -37.64 -12.43
N LEU A 72 -24.44 -37.45 -13.64
CA LEU A 72 -24.52 -38.44 -14.71
C LEU A 72 -23.86 -39.77 -14.31
N LEU A 73 -22.70 -39.72 -13.65
CA LEU A 73 -22.01 -40.92 -13.17
C LEU A 73 -22.83 -41.68 -12.13
N MET A 74 -23.53 -40.98 -11.23
CA MET A 74 -24.41 -41.63 -10.26
C MET A 74 -25.59 -42.35 -10.93
N LEU A 75 -26.19 -41.76 -11.97
CA LEU A 75 -27.29 -42.40 -12.71
C LEU A 75 -26.84 -43.67 -13.44
N LEU A 76 -25.67 -43.64 -14.09
CA LEU A 76 -25.14 -44.81 -14.80
C LEU A 76 -24.81 -45.94 -13.82
N PHE A 77 -24.28 -45.61 -12.64
CA PHE A 77 -24.02 -46.60 -11.60
C PHE A 77 -25.31 -47.25 -11.10
N ALA A 78 -26.36 -46.47 -10.85
CA ALA A 78 -27.66 -46.99 -10.43
C ALA A 78 -28.28 -47.91 -11.50
N ALA A 79 -28.24 -47.52 -12.77
CA ALA A 79 -28.76 -48.33 -13.87
C ALA A 79 -28.01 -49.67 -14.03
N SER A 80 -26.68 -49.65 -13.85
CA SER A 80 -25.86 -50.86 -13.87
C SER A 80 -26.27 -51.87 -12.79
N LEU A 81 -26.49 -51.40 -11.56
CA LEU A 81 -26.93 -52.25 -10.44
C LEU A 81 -28.32 -52.87 -10.69
N VAL A 82 -29.26 -52.12 -11.25
CA VAL A 82 -30.60 -52.61 -11.59
C VAL A 82 -30.53 -53.72 -12.63
N ARG A 83 -29.74 -53.52 -13.69
CA ARG A 83 -29.55 -54.54 -14.74
C ARG A 83 -28.93 -55.82 -14.18
N HIS A 84 -27.94 -55.69 -13.31
CA HIS A 84 -27.26 -56.84 -12.71
C HIS A 84 -28.20 -57.67 -11.83
N LYS A 85 -29.08 -57.01 -11.07
CA LYS A 85 -30.12 -57.69 -10.29
C LYS A 85 -31.15 -58.39 -11.17
N HIS A 86 -31.53 -57.80 -12.29
CA HIS A 86 -32.50 -58.39 -13.20
C HIS A 86 -31.96 -59.68 -13.83
N LEU A 87 -30.71 -59.67 -14.33
CA LEU A 87 -30.10 -60.85 -14.95
C LEU A 87 -29.94 -62.02 -13.98
N ARG A 88 -29.60 -61.75 -12.71
CA ARG A 88 -29.51 -62.79 -11.68
C ARG A 88 -30.85 -63.46 -11.34
N ARG A 89 -31.97 -62.79 -11.58
CA ARG A 89 -33.31 -63.35 -11.35
C ARG A 89 -33.77 -64.25 -12.51
N GLN A 90 -33.23 -64.04 -13.71
CA GLN A 90 -33.57 -64.83 -14.90
C GLN A 90 -32.77 -66.14 -15.01
N GLN A 91 -31.78 -66.37 -14.13
CA GLN A 91 -30.92 -67.55 -14.12
C GLN A 91 -31.26 -68.55 -12.99
N LYS A 92 -32.43 -68.42 -12.36
CA LYS A 92 -32.89 -69.27 -11.26
C LYS A 92 -34.28 -69.80 -11.56
#